data_AF-A0A0G1DZN5-F1
#
_entry.id   AF-A0A0G1DZN5-F1
#
_cell.length_a   1.000
_cell.length_b   1.000
_cell.length_c   1.000
_cell.angle_alpha   90.00
_cell.angle_beta   90.00
_cell.angle_gamma   90.00
#
_symmetry.space_group_name_H-M   'P 1'
#
loop_
_entity.id
_entity.type
_entity.pdbx_description
1 polymer ?
#
loop_
_entity_poly.entity_id
_entity_poly.type
_entity_poly.pdbx_seq_one_letter_code
_entity_poly.pdbx_strand_id
1 'polypeptide(L)'
;MGENQKPQDSTLETVKETTEQKIRRLMALAGKKLGNIQSYNLMMPFAEKIKINHPDYIKYRCYHILIGSTPSEKEIIEEDFDGEDSIIAFFEGLI
;
A
#
# COMPACT_ATOMS: atom_id res chain seq x y z
N MET A 1 -30.74 -15.79 43.87
CA MET A 1 -29.32 -15.84 43.45
C MET A 1 -29.32 -15.67 41.95
N GLY A 2 -28.84 -14.51 41.50
CA GLY A 2 -29.05 -13.99 40.15
C GLY A 2 -28.24 -14.71 39.08
N GLU A 3 -28.93 -14.97 37.97
CA GLU A 3 -28.54 -14.80 36.58
C GLU A 3 -27.21 -15.39 36.06
N ASN A 4 -27.41 -16.44 35.25
CA ASN A 4 -26.68 -16.73 34.02
C ASN A 4 -25.90 -15.55 33.42
N GLN A 5 -24.60 -15.74 33.21
CA GLN A 5 -23.92 -15.11 32.08
C GLN A 5 -23.16 -16.18 31.30
N LYS A 6 -23.73 -16.48 30.12
CA LYS A 6 -23.11 -17.23 29.03
C LYS A 6 -21.91 -16.45 28.47
N PRO A 7 -20.95 -17.15 27.84
CA PRO A 7 -19.68 -16.58 27.40
C PRO A 7 -19.90 -15.50 26.34
N GLN A 8 -19.19 -14.38 26.48
CA GLN A 8 -19.08 -13.36 25.45
C GLN A 8 -18.30 -13.96 24.28
N ASP A 9 -19.04 -14.32 23.24
CA ASP A 9 -18.53 -14.68 21.93
C ASP A 9 -17.88 -13.41 21.32
N SER A 10 -16.57 -13.26 21.52
CA SER A 10 -15.81 -12.17 20.92
C SER A 10 -15.61 -12.46 19.44
N THR A 11 -16.52 -11.95 18.62
CA THR A 11 -16.35 -11.88 17.16
C THR A 11 -15.04 -11.16 16.84
N LEU A 12 -14.01 -11.94 16.49
CA LEU A 12 -12.82 -11.45 15.81
C LEU A 12 -13.25 -10.99 14.42
N GLU A 13 -13.75 -9.75 14.31
CA GLU A 13 -13.81 -9.06 13.04
C GLU A 13 -12.36 -8.90 12.55
N THR A 14 -11.98 -9.69 11.56
CA THR A 14 -10.69 -9.54 10.87
C THR A 14 -10.68 -8.17 10.20
N VAL A 15 -10.01 -7.20 10.83
CA VAL A 15 -9.82 -5.85 10.27
C VAL A 15 -9.15 -6.00 8.91
N LYS A 16 -9.85 -5.59 7.86
CA LYS A 16 -9.36 -5.65 6.48
C LYS A 16 -8.19 -4.67 6.33
N GLU A 17 -7.05 -5.16 5.82
CA GLU A 17 -5.85 -4.34 5.58
C GLU A 17 -6.17 -3.21 4.57
N THR A 18 -5.74 -1.97 4.87
CA THR A 18 -5.88 -0.85 3.93
C THR A 18 -4.87 -0.93 2.78
N THR A 19 -5.11 -0.22 1.67
CA THR A 19 -4.16 -0.13 0.54
C THR A 19 -2.78 0.32 1.00
N GLU A 20 -2.71 1.36 1.82
CA GLU A 20 -1.46 1.86 2.39
C GLU A 20 -0.74 0.78 3.22
N GLN A 21 -1.45 0.11 4.13
CA GLN A 21 -0.85 -0.93 4.97
C GLN A 21 -0.29 -2.06 4.11
N LYS A 22 -1.05 -2.50 3.09
CA LYS A 22 -0.63 -3.53 2.14
C LYS A 22 0.63 -3.13 1.40
N ILE A 23 0.68 -1.91 0.82
CA ILE A 23 1.85 -1.42 0.08
C ILE A 23 3.07 -1.33 1.00
N ARG A 24 2.94 -0.78 2.21
CA ARG A 24 4.07 -0.67 3.15
C ARG A 24 4.62 -2.04 3.54
N ARG A 25 3.73 -3.01 3.78
CA ARG A 25 4.12 -4.40 4.06
C ARG A 25 4.86 -5.02 2.89
N LEU A 26 4.34 -4.89 1.67
CA LEU A 26 4.97 -5.42 0.46
C LEU A 26 6.32 -4.76 0.17
N MET A 27 6.42 -3.44 0.33
CA MET A 27 7.68 -2.69 0.17
C MET A 27 8.74 -3.15 1.17
N ALA A 28 8.36 -3.39 2.43
CA ALA A 28 9.26 -3.94 3.44
C ALA A 28 9.72 -5.37 3.10
N LEU A 29 8.84 -6.21 2.54
CA LEU A 29 9.18 -7.55 2.09
C LEU A 29 10.14 -7.52 0.88
N ALA A 30 9.88 -6.66 -0.10
CA ALA A 30 10.76 -6.46 -1.25
C ALA A 30 12.16 -5.99 -0.81
N GLY A 31 12.25 -5.04 0.13
CA GLY A 31 13.52 -4.59 0.71
C GLY A 31 14.27 -5.71 1.44
N LYS A 32 13.58 -6.62 2.13
CA LYS A 32 14.19 -7.80 2.76
C LYS A 32 14.67 -8.84 1.74
N LYS A 33 13.93 -9.06 0.65
CA LYS A 33 14.24 -10.07 -0.37
C LYS A 33 15.34 -9.64 -1.33
N LEU A 34 15.29 -8.40 -1.82
CA LEU A 34 16.18 -7.86 -2.84
C LEU A 34 17.32 -7.00 -2.28
N GLY A 35 17.14 -6.48 -1.06
CA GLY A 35 18.00 -5.44 -0.49
C GLY A 35 17.51 -4.03 -0.85
N ASN A 36 17.66 -3.10 0.09
CA ASN A 36 17.10 -1.74 0.00
C ASN A 36 17.55 -0.97 -1.25
N ILE A 37 18.81 -1.11 -1.66
CA ILE A 37 19.34 -0.41 -2.85
C ILE A 37 18.69 -0.97 -4.12
N GLN A 38 18.59 -2.28 -4.24
CA GLN A 38 18.01 -2.92 -5.42
C GLN A 38 16.50 -2.63 -5.52
N SER A 39 15.76 -2.69 -4.41
CA SER A 39 14.35 -2.31 -4.40
C SER A 39 14.16 -0.86 -4.82
N TYR A 40 14.98 0.05 -4.31
CA TYR A 40 14.93 1.47 -4.69
C TYR A 40 15.20 1.69 -6.19
N ASN A 41 16.20 1.00 -6.75
CA ASN A 41 16.54 1.07 -8.18
C ASN A 41 15.39 0.59 -9.09
N LEU A 42 14.50 -0.27 -8.61
CA LEU A 42 13.32 -0.73 -9.34
C LEU A 42 12.12 0.21 -9.14
N MET A 43 11.96 0.76 -7.93
CA MET A 43 10.87 1.67 -7.59
C MET A 43 10.94 2.99 -8.37
N MET A 44 12.14 3.55 -8.57
CA MET A 44 12.29 4.87 -9.21
C MET A 44 11.85 4.89 -10.68
N PRO A 45 12.27 3.95 -11.56
CA PRO A 45 11.75 3.88 -12.92
C PRO A 45 10.24 3.61 -12.98
N PHE A 46 9.72 2.80 -12.07
CA PHE A 46 8.29 2.52 -11.99
C PHE A 46 7.49 3.77 -11.61
N ALA A 47 7.95 4.56 -10.63
CA ALA A 47 7.35 5.83 -10.28
C ALA A 47 7.35 6.83 -11.46
N GLU A 48 8.42 6.89 -12.25
CA GLU A 48 8.46 7.74 -13.45
C GLU A 48 7.48 7.27 -14.53
N LYS A 49 7.25 5.96 -14.68
CA LYS A 49 6.20 5.42 -15.57
C LYS A 49 4.81 5.91 -15.13
N ILE A 50 4.49 5.82 -13.83
CA ILE A 50 3.20 6.29 -13.29
C ILE A 50 2.98 7.76 -13.61
N LYS A 51 3.99 8.62 -13.42
CA LYS A 51 3.89 10.06 -13.73
C LYS A 51 3.55 10.35 -15.19
N ILE A 52 4.06 9.52 -16.10
CA ILE A 52 3.80 9.66 -17.54
C ILE A 52 2.37 9.23 -17.86
N ASN A 53 1.88 8.17 -17.23
CA ASN A 53 0.58 7.57 -17.53
C ASN A 53 -0.59 8.29 -16.85
N HIS A 54 -0.39 8.86 -15.66
CA HIS A 54 -1.44 9.44 -14.81
C HIS A 54 -1.11 10.90 -14.47
N PRO A 55 -1.62 11.89 -15.20
CA PRO A 55 -1.33 13.32 -14.92
C PRO A 55 -1.73 13.79 -13.52
N ASP A 56 -2.61 13.06 -12.84
CA ASP A 56 -3.10 13.31 -11.49
C ASP A 56 -2.43 12.44 -10.42
N TYR A 57 -1.30 11.79 -10.73
CA TYR A 57 -0.56 10.89 -9.82
C TYR A 57 -0.33 11.48 -8.41
N ILE A 58 -0.20 12.81 -8.31
CA ILE A 58 0.02 13.53 -7.04
C ILE A 58 -1.18 13.49 -6.08
N LYS A 59 -2.35 13.04 -6.55
CA LYS A 59 -3.53 12.85 -5.70
C LYS A 59 -3.56 11.48 -5.04
N TYR A 60 -2.74 10.53 -5.48
CA TYR A 60 -2.78 9.15 -5.01
C TYR A 60 -1.85 8.94 -3.82
N ARG A 61 -2.39 8.48 -2.69
CA ARG A 61 -1.58 8.16 -1.49
C ARG A 61 -0.52 7.10 -1.79
N CYS A 62 -0.88 6.09 -2.57
CA CYS A 62 0.00 4.99 -2.94
C CYS A 62 1.27 5.48 -3.67
N TYR A 63 1.14 6.47 -4.57
CA TYR A 63 2.27 7.10 -5.24
C TYR A 63 3.21 7.79 -4.25
N HIS A 64 2.65 8.56 -3.31
CA HIS A 64 3.45 9.23 -2.28
C HIS A 64 4.21 8.23 -1.39
N ILE A 65 3.58 7.10 -1.04
CA ILE A 65 4.23 6.01 -0.31
C ILE A 65 5.40 5.44 -1.12
N LEU A 66 5.20 5.16 -2.42
CA LEU A 66 6.23 4.61 -3.31
C LEU A 66 7.49 5.47 -3.34
N ILE A 67 7.35 6.80 -3.41
CA ILE A 67 8.49 7.72 -3.49
C ILE A 67 8.95 8.26 -2.12
N GLY A 68 8.34 7.82 -1.02
CA GLY A 68 8.69 8.27 0.33
C GLY A 68 8.35 9.74 0.61
N SER A 69 7.23 10.22 0.09
CA SER A 69 6.74 11.59 0.29
C SER A 69 5.38 11.61 1.00
N THR A 70 4.88 12.82 1.28
CA THR A 70 3.56 13.05 1.88
C THR A 70 2.68 13.81 0.89
N PRO A 71 1.41 13.42 0.70
CA PRO A 71 0.50 14.17 -0.15
C PRO A 71 0.29 15.60 0.35
N SER A 72 0.30 16.57 -0.56
CA SER A 72 -0.03 17.98 -0.27
C SER A 72 -1.46 18.36 -0.64
N GLU A 73 -2.14 17.51 -1.39
CA GLU A 73 -3.49 17.76 -1.89
C GLU A 73 -4.54 17.65 -0.78
N LYS A 74 -5.61 18.44 -0.91
CA LYS A 74 -6.74 18.40 0.04
C LYS A 74 -7.60 17.15 -0.14
N GLU A 75 -7.73 16.67 -1.37
CA GLU A 75 -8.47 15.46 -1.73
C GLU A 75 -7.45 14.40 -2.14
N ILE A 76 -7.40 13.31 -1.37
CA ILE A 76 -6.48 12.20 -1.56
C ILE A 76 -7.26 10.97 -1.98
N ILE A 77 -6.76 10.32 -3.02
CA ILE A 77 -7.23 9.03 -3.52
C ILE A 77 -6.50 7.95 -2.72
N GLU A 78 -7.28 7.08 -2.05
CA GLU A 78 -6.80 6.05 -1.13
C GLU A 78 -6.66 4.67 -1.81
N GLU A 79 -7.17 4.57 -3.03
CA GLU A 79 -7.10 3.43 -3.91
C GLU A 79 -5.71 3.26 -4.54
N ASP A 80 -5.43 2.05 -5.04
CA ASP A 80 -4.26 1.79 -5.88
C ASP A 80 -4.55 2.21 -7.34
N PHE A 81 -3.51 2.33 -8.15
CA PHE A 81 -3.67 2.43 -9.60
C PHE A 81 -4.16 1.09 -10.18
N ASP A 82 -4.86 1.15 -11.30
CA ASP A 82 -5.31 -0.04 -12.02
C ASP A 82 -4.22 -0.61 -12.96
N GLY A 83 -4.32 -1.91 -13.24
CA GLY A 83 -3.53 -2.56 -14.29
C GLY A 83 -2.02 -2.55 -14.04
N GLU A 84 -1.25 -2.20 -15.07
CA GLU A 84 0.22 -2.24 -15.02
C GLU A 84 0.85 -1.17 -14.12
N ASP A 85 0.07 -0.18 -13.69
CA ASP A 85 0.54 0.90 -12.82
C ASP A 85 0.22 0.63 -11.34
N SER A 86 -0.49 -0.49 -11.05
CA SER A 86 -0.76 -0.93 -9.68
C SER A 86 0.53 -1.12 -8.89
N ILE A 87 0.66 -0.38 -7.80
CA ILE A 87 1.83 -0.45 -6.91
C ILE A 87 1.80 -1.76 -6.13
N ILE A 88 0.61 -2.26 -5.79
CA ILE A 88 0.44 -3.58 -5.18
C ILE A 88 0.96 -4.66 -6.12
N ALA A 89 0.49 -4.70 -7.38
CA ALA A 89 0.90 -5.70 -8.35
C ALA A 89 2.40 -5.64 -8.64
N PHE A 90 2.96 -4.43 -8.72
CA PHE A 90 4.40 -4.22 -8.86
C PHE A 90 5.18 -4.91 -7.74
N PHE A 91 4.87 -4.63 -6.46
CA PHE A 91 5.62 -5.24 -5.36
C PHE A 91 5.33 -6.74 -5.20
N GLU A 92 4.11 -7.20 -5.51
CA GLU A 92 3.78 -8.63 -5.53
C GLU A 92 4.65 -9.38 -6.56
N GLY A 93 5.00 -8.76 -7.69
CA GLY A 93 5.91 -9.34 -8.69
C GLY A 93 7.39 -9.37 -8.29
N LEU A 94 7.78 -8.65 -7.24
CA LEU A 94 9.16 -8.64 -6.72
C LEU A 94 9.38 -9.70 -5.64
N ILE A 95 8.33 -10.07 -4.90
CA ILE A 95 8.36 -11.05 -3.81
C ILE A 95 8.13 -12.48 -4.28
#